data_AF-A0A1Z9GRC8-F1
#
_entry.id   AF-A0A1Z9GRC8-F1
#
_cell.length_a   1.000
_cell.length_b   1.000
_cell.length_c   1.000
_cell.angle_alpha   90.00
_cell.angle_beta   90.00
_cell.angle_gamma   90.00
#
_symmetry.space_group_name_H-M   'P 1'
#
loop_
_entity.id
_entity.type
_entity.pdbx_description
1 polymer ?
#
loop_
_entity_poly.entity_id
_entity_poly.type
_entity_poly.pdbx_seq_one_letter_code
_entity_poly.pdbx_strand_id
1 'polypeptide(L)'
;MPMYDTLMQMGRWFGYRMGYQDLCRLYTTDNVIRWFFHISVATEELRNAFRIMAAQGSTPSEFGLKVRTNPNLIITSKTKMRHSRVEQTSFSQEVEEIITFVNDDEVIKSNFISSEKLLESISDPVISGEFENDLHRWKNIFLWKNVDPEKIINYLNTYKRFEEQRSLGTSQFARYIENLNKYNELTNWTVCLHGNGSSGQNLNILDKHNVELILRTPSNQRNKKKISLKVITQPTDELLGLEGDELKAYKDSLENFTKTHDTQTEEQTITSAKRGFARYHRSEKRGLLNLYPILGIKNLSSFKKFKGYKNCKSDCEKNCKKHVVKGHNDINKIDKDHLTKYPLMGFQISFPYSRMGDKAAVEYRVNSVYAEHELSNEI
;
A
#
# COMPACT_ATOMS: atom_id res chain seq x y z
N MET A 1 -20.73 -10.98 2.11
CA MET A 1 -20.72 -9.56 1.67
C MET A 1 -21.53 -9.42 0.37
N PRO A 2 -22.48 -8.49 0.27
CA PRO A 2 -23.22 -8.25 -0.97
C PRO A 2 -22.29 -7.70 -2.06
N MET A 3 -22.65 -7.91 -3.33
CA MET A 3 -21.81 -7.51 -4.47
C MET A 3 -21.84 -6.00 -4.73
N TYR A 4 -20.77 -5.50 -5.37
CA TYR A 4 -20.60 -4.09 -5.71
C TYR A 4 -21.78 -3.57 -6.54
N ASP A 5 -22.19 -4.31 -7.58
CA ASP A 5 -23.37 -3.99 -8.40
C ASP A 5 -24.66 -3.91 -7.58
N THR A 6 -24.90 -4.88 -6.68
CA THR A 6 -26.10 -4.91 -5.82
C THR A 6 -26.13 -3.73 -4.84
N LEU A 7 -25.01 -3.43 -4.19
CA LEU A 7 -24.92 -2.30 -3.25
C LEU A 7 -24.97 -0.95 -3.97
N MET A 8 -24.37 -0.82 -5.15
CA MET A 8 -24.51 0.38 -5.98
C MET A 8 -25.93 0.57 -6.48
N GLN A 9 -26.64 -0.51 -6.84
CA GLN A 9 -28.07 -0.45 -7.17
C GLN A 9 -28.91 -0.01 -5.96
N MET A 10 -28.63 -0.53 -4.76
CA MET A 10 -29.28 -0.08 -3.52
C MET A 10 -28.94 1.38 -3.19
N GLY A 11 -27.68 1.79 -3.35
CA GLY A 11 -27.21 3.16 -3.10
C GLY A 11 -27.84 4.19 -4.03
N ARG A 12 -28.14 3.81 -5.27
CA ARG A 12 -28.82 4.67 -6.26
C ARG A 12 -30.25 5.05 -5.87
N TRP A 13 -30.90 4.30 -4.98
CA TRP A 13 -32.23 4.64 -4.47
C TRP A 13 -32.20 5.69 -3.36
N PHE A 14 -31.02 6.01 -2.81
CA PHE A 14 -30.86 7.02 -1.77
C PHE A 14 -30.23 8.27 -2.38
N GLY A 15 -31.07 9.24 -2.73
CA GLY A 15 -30.67 10.57 -3.17
C GLY A 15 -31.42 11.64 -2.37
N TYR A 16 -30.78 12.78 -2.11
CA TYR A 16 -31.43 13.94 -1.54
C TYR A 16 -31.18 15.15 -2.43
N ARG A 17 -32.11 16.10 -2.41
CA ARG A 17 -31.93 17.37 -3.12
C ARG A 17 -31.02 18.27 -2.27
N MET A 18 -30.01 18.89 -2.89
CA MET A 18 -29.16 19.91 -2.24
C MET A 18 -30.05 20.90 -1.47
N GLY A 19 -29.71 21.16 -0.19
CA GLY A 19 -30.49 22.01 0.72
C GLY A 19 -31.47 21.29 1.66
N TYR A 20 -31.68 19.98 1.52
CA TYR A 20 -32.60 19.18 2.35
C TYR A 20 -31.89 18.08 3.18
N GLN A 21 -30.63 18.32 3.54
CA GLN A 21 -29.78 17.34 4.24
C GLN A 21 -30.28 17.03 5.66
N ASP A 22 -30.93 18.00 6.28
CA ASP A 22 -31.49 17.95 7.63
C ASP A 22 -32.72 17.04 7.75
N LEU A 23 -33.46 16.85 6.66
CA LEU A 23 -34.67 16.01 6.62
C LEU A 23 -34.36 14.52 6.44
N CYS A 24 -33.17 14.16 5.95
CA CYS A 24 -32.84 12.80 5.58
C CYS A 24 -32.16 12.06 6.74
N ARG A 25 -32.86 11.08 7.35
CA ARG A 25 -32.31 10.23 8.41
C ARG A 25 -32.15 8.80 7.92
N LEU A 26 -30.96 8.23 8.12
CA LEU A 26 -30.61 6.90 7.64
C LEU A 26 -30.52 5.93 8.82
N TYR A 27 -31.49 5.02 8.92
CA TYR A 27 -31.52 3.97 9.92
C TYR A 27 -30.99 2.68 9.28
N THR A 28 -29.82 2.22 9.73
CA THR A 28 -29.16 1.06 9.13
C THR A 28 -28.27 0.34 10.14
N THR A 29 -27.71 -0.80 9.76
CA THR A 29 -26.82 -1.59 10.60
C THR A 29 -25.35 -1.23 10.34
N ASP A 30 -24.47 -1.46 11.32
CA ASP A 30 -23.02 -1.22 11.19
C ASP A 30 -22.40 -1.94 9.99
N ASN A 31 -22.90 -3.12 9.65
CA ASN A 31 -22.41 -3.90 8.51
C ASN A 31 -22.71 -3.21 7.17
N VAL A 32 -23.91 -2.65 7.02
CA VAL A 32 -24.30 -1.92 5.80
C VAL A 32 -23.49 -0.62 5.66
N ILE A 33 -23.25 0.09 6.76
CA ILE A 33 -22.37 1.27 6.77
C ILE A 33 -20.97 0.91 6.28
N ARG A 34 -20.39 -0.18 6.81
CA ARG A 34 -19.06 -0.63 6.37
C ARG A 34 -19.03 -0.98 4.90
N TRP A 35 -20.04 -1.69 4.39
CA TRP A 35 -20.10 -2.04 2.97
C TRP A 35 -20.18 -0.82 2.05
N PHE A 36 -21.05 0.14 2.36
CA PHE A 36 -21.13 1.39 1.61
C PHE A 36 -19.85 2.22 1.72
N PHE A 37 -19.21 2.26 2.90
CA PHE A 37 -17.92 2.91 3.07
C PHE A 37 -16.86 2.30 2.12
N HIS A 38 -16.71 0.98 2.11
CA HIS A 38 -15.76 0.29 1.22
C HIS A 38 -16.04 0.58 -0.25
N ILE A 39 -17.31 0.64 -0.66
CA ILE A 39 -17.70 0.92 -2.04
C ILE A 39 -17.44 2.38 -2.41
N SER A 40 -17.78 3.32 -1.54
CA SER A 40 -17.51 4.74 -1.78
C SER A 40 -16.02 5.00 -1.92
N VAL A 41 -15.19 4.37 -1.08
CA VAL A 41 -13.72 4.42 -1.21
C VAL A 41 -13.28 3.89 -2.57
N ALA A 42 -13.71 2.68 -2.94
CA ALA A 42 -13.33 2.09 -4.23
C ALA A 42 -13.86 2.88 -5.44
N THR A 43 -15.04 3.51 -5.32
CA THR A 43 -15.62 4.40 -6.36
C THR A 43 -14.76 5.64 -6.52
N GLU A 44 -14.34 6.24 -5.40
CA GLU A 44 -13.55 7.47 -5.42
C GLU A 44 -12.12 7.21 -5.91
N GLU A 45 -11.52 6.09 -5.51
CA GLU A 45 -10.25 5.60 -6.08
C GLU A 45 -10.36 5.45 -7.61
N LEU A 46 -11.45 4.85 -8.08
CA LEU A 46 -11.71 4.69 -9.51
C LEU A 46 -11.87 6.04 -10.23
N ARG A 47 -12.64 6.97 -9.66
CA ARG A 47 -12.79 8.33 -10.21
C ARG A 47 -11.48 9.10 -10.24
N ASN A 48 -10.67 8.98 -9.20
CA ASN A 48 -9.35 9.60 -9.16
C ASN A 48 -8.41 9.00 -10.21
N ALA A 49 -8.47 7.69 -10.45
CA ALA A 49 -7.79 7.09 -11.57
C ALA A 49 -8.22 7.72 -12.92
N PHE A 50 -9.51 8.03 -13.12
CA PHE A 50 -9.97 8.72 -14.34
C PHE A 50 -9.39 10.11 -14.48
N ARG A 51 -9.38 10.90 -13.40
CA ARG A 51 -8.80 12.24 -13.40
C ARG A 51 -7.32 12.21 -13.77
N ILE A 52 -6.57 11.28 -13.18
CA ILE A 52 -5.13 11.10 -13.46
C ILE A 52 -4.91 10.69 -14.92
N MET A 53 -5.67 9.73 -15.43
CA MET A 53 -5.57 9.28 -16.82
C MET A 53 -5.91 10.39 -17.83
N ALA A 54 -6.97 11.15 -17.56
CA ALA A 54 -7.35 12.29 -18.40
C ALA A 54 -6.23 13.34 -18.43
N ALA A 55 -5.60 13.60 -17.30
CA ALA A 55 -4.43 14.50 -17.22
C ALA A 55 -3.19 13.95 -17.94
N GLN A 56 -3.07 12.62 -18.06
CA GLN A 56 -1.99 11.95 -18.81
C GLN A 56 -2.27 11.85 -20.33
N GLY A 57 -3.48 12.18 -20.78
CA GLY A 57 -3.89 12.04 -22.18
C GLY A 57 -4.16 10.59 -22.61
N SER A 58 -4.37 9.66 -21.68
CA SER A 58 -4.63 8.24 -21.98
C SER A 58 -6.02 7.99 -22.57
N THR A 59 -6.17 6.91 -23.34
CA THR A 59 -7.40 6.59 -24.07
C THR A 59 -8.41 5.76 -23.24
N PRO A 60 -9.72 5.84 -23.54
CA PRO A 60 -10.73 4.98 -22.92
C PRO A 60 -10.53 3.46 -23.14
N SER A 61 -9.78 3.06 -24.17
CA SER A 61 -9.47 1.64 -24.43
C SER A 61 -8.44 1.09 -23.44
N GLU A 62 -7.41 1.89 -23.12
CA GLU A 62 -6.44 1.57 -22.06
C GLU A 62 -7.13 1.53 -20.68
N PHE A 63 -8.21 2.29 -20.53
CA PHE A 63 -9.06 2.35 -19.34
C PHE A 63 -9.96 1.11 -19.15
N GLY A 64 -10.64 0.62 -20.19
CA GLY A 64 -11.59 -0.50 -20.10
C GLY A 64 -10.97 -1.81 -19.59
N LEU A 65 -9.65 -1.97 -19.76
CA LEU A 65 -8.86 -3.08 -19.23
C LEU A 65 -8.63 -2.95 -17.72
N LYS A 66 -8.29 -1.76 -17.21
CA LYS A 66 -7.94 -1.52 -15.80
C LYS A 66 -9.06 -1.84 -14.80
N VAL A 67 -10.32 -1.63 -15.20
CA VAL A 67 -11.49 -1.98 -14.39
C VAL A 67 -11.70 -3.50 -14.32
N ARG A 68 -11.35 -4.22 -15.39
CA ARG A 68 -11.50 -5.69 -15.46
C ARG A 68 -10.42 -6.43 -14.69
N THR A 69 -9.21 -5.87 -14.63
CA THR A 69 -8.03 -6.53 -14.06
C THR A 69 -7.79 -6.21 -12.59
N ASN A 70 -8.51 -5.25 -11.99
CA ASN A 70 -8.29 -4.87 -10.59
C ASN A 70 -8.71 -6.00 -9.63
N PRO A 71 -7.76 -6.65 -8.93
CA PRO A 71 -8.05 -7.80 -8.06
C PRO A 71 -8.91 -7.43 -6.84
N ASN A 72 -9.02 -6.14 -6.51
CA ASN A 72 -9.77 -5.63 -5.36
C ASN A 72 -11.24 -5.25 -5.69
N LEU A 73 -11.64 -5.22 -6.97
CA LEU A 73 -12.96 -4.79 -7.42
C LEU A 73 -13.74 -5.95 -8.07
N ILE A 74 -14.48 -6.72 -7.26
CA ILE A 74 -15.42 -7.73 -7.80
C ILE A 74 -16.70 -7.02 -8.25
N ILE A 75 -16.84 -6.84 -9.57
CA ILE A 75 -17.92 -6.06 -10.19
C ILE A 75 -19.29 -6.78 -10.11
N THR A 76 -19.35 -8.13 -10.09
CA THR A 76 -20.63 -8.85 -10.25
C THR A 76 -20.73 -10.18 -9.47
N SER A 77 -21.88 -10.86 -9.60
CA SER A 77 -22.25 -12.03 -8.79
C SER A 77 -21.65 -13.36 -9.25
N LYS A 78 -21.26 -14.21 -8.29
CA LYS A 78 -20.70 -15.56 -8.53
C LYS A 78 -21.60 -16.44 -9.41
N THR A 79 -22.92 -16.31 -9.30
CA THR A 79 -23.90 -17.07 -10.11
C THR A 79 -23.89 -16.67 -11.58
N LYS A 80 -23.44 -15.45 -11.91
CA LYS A 80 -23.13 -15.00 -13.28
C LYS A 80 -21.70 -15.34 -13.71
N MET A 81 -20.88 -15.88 -12.80
CA MET A 81 -19.45 -16.20 -12.98
C MET A 81 -19.19 -17.72 -12.83
N ARG A 82 -20.17 -18.59 -13.14
CA ARG A 82 -20.16 -20.05 -12.86
C ARG A 82 -19.02 -20.90 -13.43
N HIS A 83 -18.06 -20.32 -14.15
CA HIS A 83 -16.86 -21.02 -14.59
C HIS A 83 -15.66 -20.42 -13.84
N SER A 84 -14.77 -21.27 -13.29
CA SER A 84 -13.44 -20.79 -12.84
C SER A 84 -12.79 -20.12 -14.05
N ARG A 85 -12.75 -18.79 -14.04
CA ARG A 85 -12.06 -18.02 -15.06
C ARG A 85 -10.66 -17.76 -14.57
N VAL A 86 -9.72 -18.03 -15.47
CA VAL A 86 -8.38 -17.49 -15.38
C VAL A 86 -8.54 -15.98 -15.54
N GLU A 87 -8.28 -15.23 -14.48
CA GLU A 87 -8.25 -13.77 -14.55
C GLU A 87 -6.81 -13.35 -14.85
N GLN A 88 -6.64 -12.47 -15.82
CA GLN A 88 -5.35 -11.84 -16.09
C GLN A 88 -5.28 -10.54 -15.31
N THR A 89 -4.21 -10.35 -14.53
CA THR A 89 -3.93 -9.09 -13.85
C THR A 89 -2.66 -8.46 -14.42
N SER A 90 -2.77 -7.21 -14.84
CA SER A 90 -1.60 -6.36 -15.12
C SER A 90 -1.37 -5.48 -13.89
N PHE A 91 -0.12 -5.35 -13.45
CA PHE A 91 0.25 -4.43 -12.37
C PHE A 91 0.77 -3.09 -12.92
N SER A 92 0.54 -2.77 -14.20
CA SER A 92 0.96 -1.51 -14.82
C SER A 92 0.39 -0.30 -14.07
N GLN A 93 1.26 0.61 -13.66
CA GLN A 93 0.95 1.75 -12.79
C GLN A 93 0.28 1.40 -11.45
N GLU A 94 0.46 0.18 -10.95
CA GLU A 94 -0.02 -0.23 -9.63
C GLU A 94 1.08 -0.18 -8.58
N VAL A 95 0.63 -0.11 -7.32
CA VAL A 95 1.49 -0.16 -6.14
C VAL A 95 0.86 -1.11 -5.13
N GLU A 96 1.65 -2.05 -4.62
CA GLU A 96 1.25 -2.91 -3.50
C GLU A 96 2.07 -2.54 -2.26
N GLU A 97 1.40 -2.46 -1.12
CA GLU A 97 2.02 -2.23 0.19
C GLU A 97 1.73 -3.42 1.12
N ILE A 98 2.78 -4.06 1.64
CA ILE A 98 2.64 -5.16 2.58
C ILE A 98 2.48 -4.63 4.01
N ILE A 99 1.22 -4.46 4.40
CA ILE A 99 0.81 -3.99 5.75
C ILE A 99 0.30 -5.11 6.66
N THR A 100 0.37 -6.35 6.21
CA THR A 100 -0.18 -7.53 6.91
C THR A 100 0.87 -8.63 7.03
N PHE A 101 1.08 -9.08 8.26
CA PHE A 101 2.14 -10.03 8.62
C PHE A 101 1.57 -11.22 9.38
N VAL A 102 2.19 -12.37 9.21
CA VAL A 102 1.91 -13.55 10.04
C VAL A 102 2.45 -13.28 11.45
N ASN A 103 1.61 -13.44 12.47
CA ASN A 103 2.02 -13.33 13.88
C ASN A 103 2.67 -14.64 14.35
N ASP A 104 3.81 -14.97 13.75
CA ASP A 104 4.60 -16.16 14.04
C ASP A 104 6.08 -15.76 13.99
N ASP A 105 6.83 -16.01 15.06
CA ASP A 105 8.20 -15.54 15.19
C ASP A 105 9.14 -16.19 14.16
N GLU A 106 8.90 -17.43 13.74
CA GLU A 106 9.71 -18.10 12.72
C GLU A 106 9.45 -17.52 11.33
N VAL A 107 8.20 -17.19 11.01
CA VAL A 107 7.87 -16.51 9.75
C VAL A 107 8.44 -15.10 9.71
N ILE A 108 8.32 -14.35 10.81
CA ILE A 108 8.87 -12.99 10.91
C ILE A 108 10.40 -13.04 10.76
N LYS A 109 11.07 -13.96 11.46
CA LYS A 109 12.52 -14.19 11.33
C LYS A 109 12.90 -14.55 9.89
N SER A 110 12.16 -15.46 9.25
CA SER A 110 12.39 -15.85 7.86
C SER A 110 12.31 -14.64 6.92
N ASN A 111 11.30 -13.78 7.06
CA ASN A 111 11.17 -12.58 6.23
C ASN A 111 12.28 -11.55 6.49
N PHE A 112 12.73 -11.43 7.74
CA PHE A 112 13.89 -10.61 8.09
C PHE A 112 15.15 -11.11 7.39
N ILE A 113 15.48 -12.40 7.53
CA ILE A 113 16.63 -13.03 6.87
C ILE A 113 16.52 -12.95 5.35
N SER A 114 15.34 -13.14 4.75
CA SER A 114 15.15 -12.96 3.30
C SER A 114 15.47 -11.53 2.85
N SER A 115 15.13 -10.53 3.67
CA SER A 115 15.45 -9.13 3.38
C SER A 115 16.95 -8.86 3.52
N GLU A 116 17.61 -9.43 4.53
CA GLU A 116 19.07 -9.39 4.66
C GLU A 116 19.77 -10.02 3.46
N LYS A 117 19.33 -11.21 3.02
CA LYS A 117 19.88 -11.87 1.83
C LYS A 117 19.71 -11.04 0.55
N LEU A 118 18.58 -10.36 0.39
CA LEU A 118 18.40 -9.44 -0.73
C LEU A 118 19.47 -8.33 -0.68
N LEU A 119 19.60 -7.65 0.47
CA LEU A 119 20.54 -6.55 0.66
C LEU A 119 22.00 -6.97 0.55
N GLU A 120 22.34 -8.19 0.97
CA GLU A 120 23.67 -8.78 0.82
C GLU A 120 23.99 -9.14 -0.64
N SER A 121 22.95 -9.55 -1.40
CA SER A 121 23.10 -9.96 -2.81
C SER A 121 23.22 -8.81 -3.80
N ILE A 122 22.96 -7.58 -3.37
CA ILE A 122 23.11 -6.36 -4.16
C ILE A 122 24.39 -5.63 -3.73
N SER A 123 24.98 -4.82 -4.61
CA SER A 123 26.21 -4.06 -4.31
C SER A 123 26.01 -3.09 -3.14
N ASP A 124 27.06 -2.37 -2.72
CA ASP A 124 26.86 -1.29 -1.74
C ASP A 124 25.91 -0.19 -2.31
N PRO A 125 25.12 0.47 -1.44
CA PRO A 125 24.18 1.50 -1.86
C PRO A 125 24.91 2.70 -2.45
N VAL A 126 24.33 3.28 -3.50
CA VAL A 126 24.83 4.51 -4.13
C VAL A 126 24.65 5.71 -3.18
N ILE A 127 23.65 5.65 -2.31
CA ILE A 127 23.37 6.69 -1.31
C ILE A 127 23.16 6.05 0.05
N SER A 128 23.84 6.57 1.08
CA SER A 128 23.67 6.18 2.48
C SER A 128 23.51 7.43 3.34
N GLY A 129 22.38 7.55 4.05
CA GLY A 129 22.07 8.69 4.91
C GLY A 129 21.07 9.65 4.24
N GLU A 130 21.42 10.94 4.19
CA GLU A 130 20.53 11.95 3.61
C GLU A 130 20.57 11.92 2.08
N PHE A 131 19.39 12.03 1.46
CA PHE A 131 19.22 12.20 0.02
C PHE A 131 18.25 13.33 -0.24
N GLU A 132 18.56 14.22 -1.17
CA GLU A 132 17.67 15.29 -1.58
C GLU A 132 17.65 15.38 -3.11
N ASN A 133 16.46 15.53 -3.66
CA ASN A 133 16.25 15.98 -5.02
C ASN A 133 15.26 17.14 -5.02
N ASP A 134 14.99 17.71 -6.19
CA ASP A 134 14.09 18.86 -6.34
C ASP A 134 12.64 18.63 -5.86
N LEU A 135 12.26 17.40 -5.47
CA LEU A 135 10.92 17.07 -5.03
C LEU A 135 10.84 16.85 -3.51
N HIS A 136 11.87 16.27 -2.90
CA HIS A 136 11.84 15.91 -1.49
C HIS A 136 13.25 15.68 -0.91
N ARG A 137 13.35 15.77 0.43
CA ARG A 137 14.53 15.42 1.21
C ARG A 137 14.22 14.24 2.13
N TRP A 138 14.95 13.15 1.94
CA TRP A 138 14.97 11.96 2.78
C TRP A 138 16.18 12.01 3.72
N LYS A 139 16.00 11.65 5.00
CA LYS A 139 17.05 11.85 6.03
C LYS A 139 17.95 10.65 6.33
N ASN A 140 17.40 9.45 6.27
CA ASN A 140 18.18 8.23 6.51
C ASN A 140 17.65 7.13 5.61
N ILE A 141 18.23 7.03 4.42
CA ILE A 141 17.91 5.99 3.45
C ILE A 141 19.20 5.33 2.95
N PHE A 142 19.05 4.09 2.50
CA PHE A 142 20.07 3.41 1.73
C PHE A 142 19.46 3.11 0.36
N LEU A 143 20.02 3.69 -0.69
CA LEU A 143 19.45 3.65 -2.04
C LEU A 143 20.37 2.91 -3.01
N TRP A 144 19.83 1.89 -3.64
CA TRP A 144 20.46 1.14 -4.72
C TRP A 144 19.78 1.45 -6.04
N LYS A 145 20.56 1.52 -7.11
CA LYS A 145 20.08 1.73 -8.48
C LYS A 145 20.59 0.59 -9.36
N ASN A 146 19.88 0.34 -10.46
CA ASN A 146 20.23 -0.68 -11.45
C ASN A 146 20.38 -2.08 -10.83
N VAL A 147 19.53 -2.40 -9.86
CA VAL A 147 19.48 -3.73 -9.26
C VAL A 147 18.86 -4.72 -10.25
N ASP A 148 19.50 -5.87 -10.40
CA ASP A 148 19.05 -6.96 -11.27
C ASP A 148 17.66 -7.49 -10.83
N PRO A 149 16.68 -7.60 -11.74
CA PRO A 149 15.35 -8.13 -11.43
C PRO A 149 15.37 -9.53 -10.82
N GLU A 150 16.37 -10.39 -11.11
CA GLU A 150 16.47 -11.72 -10.52
C GLU A 150 16.56 -11.67 -8.99
N LYS A 151 17.24 -10.67 -8.43
CA LYS A 151 17.34 -10.50 -6.96
C LYS A 151 15.98 -10.18 -6.36
N ILE A 152 15.19 -9.35 -7.05
CA ILE A 152 13.85 -8.94 -6.63
C ILE A 152 12.87 -10.12 -6.74
N ILE A 153 12.91 -10.86 -7.85
CA ILE A 153 12.10 -12.07 -8.08
C ILE A 153 12.35 -13.10 -6.97
N ASN A 154 13.63 -13.37 -6.64
CA ASN A 154 14.00 -14.29 -5.58
C ASN A 154 13.51 -13.83 -4.20
N TYR A 155 13.61 -12.53 -3.89
CA TYR A 155 13.06 -11.98 -2.66
C TYR A 155 11.53 -12.17 -2.57
N LEU A 156 10.80 -11.82 -3.63
CA LEU A 156 9.35 -11.92 -3.68
C LEU A 156 8.85 -13.37 -3.57
N ASN A 157 9.56 -14.33 -4.17
CA ASN A 157 9.22 -15.76 -4.09
C ASN A 157 9.48 -16.37 -2.70
N THR A 158 10.40 -15.81 -1.92
CA THR A 158 10.73 -16.31 -0.57
C THR A 158 9.98 -15.60 0.55
N TYR A 159 9.50 -14.37 0.31
CA TYR A 159 8.78 -13.58 1.29
C TYR A 159 7.40 -14.18 1.60
N LYS A 160 7.07 -14.31 2.90
CA LYS A 160 5.79 -14.86 3.37
C LYS A 160 4.91 -13.76 3.94
N ARG A 161 3.94 -13.29 3.16
CA ARG A 161 2.88 -12.39 3.68
C ARG A 161 1.80 -13.20 4.42
N PHE A 162 0.99 -12.52 5.23
CA PHE A 162 -0.24 -13.14 5.72
C PHE A 162 -1.19 -13.40 4.54
N GLU A 163 -1.52 -14.67 4.28
CA GLU A 163 -2.45 -15.05 3.22
C GLU A 163 -3.88 -14.75 3.65
N GLU A 164 -4.53 -13.86 2.90
CA GLU A 164 -5.99 -13.76 2.92
C GLU A 164 -6.52 -14.46 1.68
N GLN A 165 -7.70 -15.06 1.77
CA GLN A 165 -8.33 -15.81 0.67
C GLN A 165 -8.52 -14.99 -0.63
N ARG A 166 -8.33 -13.67 -0.59
CA ARG A 166 -8.42 -12.75 -1.74
C ARG A 166 -7.13 -11.96 -2.02
N SER A 167 -6.08 -12.11 -1.22
CA SER A 167 -4.82 -11.39 -1.45
C SER A 167 -3.97 -12.13 -2.47
N LEU A 168 -3.37 -11.38 -3.38
CA LEU A 168 -2.33 -11.92 -4.25
C LEU A 168 -1.08 -12.24 -3.42
N GLY A 169 -0.56 -13.45 -3.60
CA GLY A 169 0.76 -13.83 -3.09
C GLY A 169 1.85 -13.02 -3.77
N THR A 170 2.97 -12.83 -3.07
CA THR A 170 4.13 -12.08 -3.59
C THR A 170 4.75 -12.73 -4.83
N SER A 171 4.58 -14.04 -5.01
CA SER A 171 4.97 -14.77 -6.21
C SER A 171 4.26 -14.30 -7.49
N GLN A 172 3.08 -13.67 -7.39
CA GLN A 172 2.41 -13.11 -8.57
C GLN A 172 3.08 -11.84 -9.07
N PHE A 173 3.67 -11.04 -8.16
CA PHE A 173 4.53 -9.93 -8.55
C PHE A 173 5.80 -10.45 -9.23
N ALA A 174 6.43 -11.49 -8.67
CA ALA A 174 7.61 -12.11 -9.28
C ALA A 174 7.32 -12.59 -10.73
N ARG A 175 6.22 -13.31 -10.94
CA ARG A 175 5.80 -13.78 -12.27
C ARG A 175 5.50 -12.63 -13.25
N TYR A 176 4.98 -11.50 -12.77
CA TYR A 176 4.75 -10.33 -13.60
C TYR A 176 6.07 -9.70 -14.07
N ILE A 177 7.05 -9.60 -13.17
CA ILE A 177 8.40 -9.12 -13.49
C ILE A 177 9.04 -10.04 -14.54
N GLU A 178 9.01 -11.35 -14.32
CA GLU A 178 9.54 -12.35 -15.27
C GLU A 178 8.88 -12.24 -16.66
N ASN A 179 7.57 -12.01 -16.71
CA ASN A 179 6.85 -11.83 -17.97
C ASN A 179 7.27 -10.55 -18.69
N LEU A 180 7.45 -9.44 -17.97
CA LEU A 180 7.87 -8.16 -18.55
C LEU A 180 9.33 -8.13 -18.97
N ASN A 181 10.21 -8.86 -18.28
CA ASN A 181 11.61 -8.98 -18.67
C ASN A 181 11.78 -9.59 -20.07
N LYS A 182 10.87 -10.49 -20.50
CA LYS A 182 10.84 -11.04 -21.88
C LYS A 182 10.62 -9.97 -22.95
N TYR A 183 10.07 -8.82 -22.57
CA TYR A 183 9.80 -7.67 -23.44
C TYR A 183 10.74 -6.49 -23.15
N ASN A 184 11.86 -6.71 -22.46
CA ASN A 184 12.83 -5.67 -22.10
C ASN A 184 12.26 -4.54 -21.23
N GLU A 185 11.24 -4.86 -20.41
CA GLU A 185 10.68 -4.00 -19.37
C GLU A 185 11.08 -4.54 -17.98
N LEU A 186 11.04 -3.69 -16.94
CA LEU A 186 11.46 -4.02 -15.57
C LEU A 186 12.85 -4.67 -15.45
N THR A 187 13.77 -4.32 -16.35
CA THR A 187 15.13 -4.89 -16.38
C THR A 187 16.05 -4.32 -15.33
N ASN A 188 15.62 -3.28 -14.61
CA ASN A 188 16.39 -2.62 -13.56
C ASN A 188 15.46 -2.24 -12.39
N TRP A 189 16.01 -2.25 -11.18
CA TRP A 189 15.28 -1.88 -9.99
C TRP A 189 15.99 -0.80 -9.19
N THR A 190 15.20 0.15 -8.70
CA THR A 190 15.58 1.00 -7.59
C THR A 190 15.12 0.32 -6.31
N VAL A 191 16.05 0.05 -5.40
CA VAL A 191 15.75 -0.50 -4.08
C VAL A 191 16.08 0.55 -3.04
N CYS A 192 15.20 0.78 -2.08
CA CYS A 192 15.45 1.69 -0.97
C CYS A 192 15.18 0.99 0.36
N LEU A 193 16.14 1.01 1.27
CA LEU A 193 15.92 0.66 2.67
C LEU A 193 15.71 1.95 3.45
N HIS A 194 14.50 2.12 3.99
CA HIS A 194 14.15 3.28 4.80
C HIS A 194 14.65 3.10 6.23
N GLY A 195 15.58 3.97 6.65
CA GLY A 195 16.15 3.99 8.00
C GLY A 195 15.67 5.14 8.88
N ASN A 196 14.78 6.01 8.38
CA ASN A 196 14.22 7.13 9.13
C ASN A 196 12.90 6.73 9.81
N GLY A 197 13.02 5.86 10.82
CA GLY A 197 11.92 5.39 11.63
C GLY A 197 11.36 6.44 12.60
N SER A 198 10.57 5.96 13.56
CA SER A 198 9.96 6.82 14.58
C SER A 198 9.82 6.12 15.92
N SER A 199 10.65 5.09 16.13
CA SER A 199 10.65 4.24 17.31
C SER A 199 11.64 4.75 18.36
N GLY A 200 12.74 5.37 17.94
CA GLY A 200 13.93 5.55 18.78
C GLY A 200 14.71 4.26 19.03
N GLN A 201 14.35 3.15 18.36
CA GLN A 201 15.06 1.87 18.39
C GLN A 201 15.83 1.72 17.09
N ASN A 202 17.16 1.67 17.18
CA ASN A 202 18.04 1.46 16.05
C ASN A 202 18.42 -0.01 15.91
N LEU A 203 18.57 -0.44 14.66
CA LEU A 203 19.03 -1.78 14.29
C LEU A 203 20.10 -1.64 13.22
N ASN A 204 21.22 -2.34 13.37
CA ASN A 204 22.18 -2.51 12.29
C ASN A 204 21.80 -3.75 11.48
N ILE A 205 21.40 -3.55 10.23
CA ILE A 205 21.16 -4.64 9.28
C ILE A 205 22.49 -4.94 8.57
N LEU A 206 22.89 -6.21 8.54
CA LEU A 206 24.17 -6.67 7.99
C LEU A 206 25.42 -5.95 8.55
N ASP A 207 25.34 -5.40 9.77
CA ASP A 207 26.39 -4.55 10.37
C ASP A 207 26.81 -3.33 9.54
N LYS A 208 26.02 -2.96 8.51
CA LYS A 208 26.31 -1.89 7.55
C LYS A 208 25.26 -0.79 7.55
N HIS A 209 23.99 -1.15 7.77
CA HIS A 209 22.86 -0.25 7.57
C HIS A 209 22.18 0.04 8.90
N ASN A 210 22.55 1.16 9.53
CA ASN A 210 21.92 1.62 10.76
C ASN A 210 20.55 2.25 10.45
N VAL A 211 19.49 1.55 10.83
CA VAL A 211 18.10 1.95 10.60
C VAL A 211 17.38 2.17 11.92
N GLU A 212 16.68 3.30 12.04
CA GLU A 212 15.68 3.45 13.08
C GLU A 212 14.40 2.73 12.64
N LEU A 213 13.85 1.86 13.49
CA LEU A 213 12.65 1.11 13.15
C LEU A 213 11.42 2.03 13.08
N ILE A 214 10.51 1.73 12.15
CA ILE A 214 9.23 2.42 12.06
C ILE A 214 8.32 2.00 13.22
N LEU A 215 7.67 2.96 13.87
CA LEU A 215 6.63 2.71 14.87
C LEU A 215 5.25 2.91 14.24
N ARG A 216 4.41 1.87 14.28
CA ARG A 216 3.02 1.92 13.80
C ARG A 216 2.06 1.26 14.77
N THR A 217 0.88 1.84 14.88
CA THR A 217 -0.21 1.26 15.67
C THR A 217 -0.87 0.12 14.90
N PRO A 218 -1.00 -1.08 15.51
CA PRO A 218 -1.81 -2.15 14.92
C PRO A 218 -3.27 -1.71 14.70
N SER A 219 -3.90 -2.11 13.59
CA SER A 219 -5.24 -1.64 13.20
C SER A 219 -6.37 -2.57 13.64
N ASN A 220 -6.13 -3.89 13.71
CA ASN A 220 -7.12 -4.91 14.08
C ASN A 220 -6.42 -6.17 14.62
N GLN A 221 -7.00 -6.81 15.65
CA GLN A 221 -6.47 -8.03 16.28
C GLN A 221 -7.50 -9.15 16.45
N ARG A 222 -8.64 -9.09 15.72
CA ARG A 222 -9.62 -10.18 15.72
C ARG A 222 -8.98 -11.53 15.38
N ASN A 223 -8.01 -11.52 14.47
CA ASN A 223 -7.21 -12.69 14.14
C ASN A 223 -5.87 -12.64 14.89
N LYS A 224 -5.70 -13.50 15.90
CA LYS A 224 -4.47 -13.61 16.68
C LYS A 224 -3.24 -14.03 15.85
N LYS A 225 -3.44 -14.67 14.69
CA LYS A 225 -2.38 -15.09 13.77
C LYS A 225 -1.93 -13.97 12.82
N LYS A 226 -2.50 -12.77 12.90
CA LYS A 226 -2.24 -11.65 11.99
C LYS A 226 -1.82 -10.40 12.76
N ILE A 227 -0.76 -9.76 12.30
CA ILE A 227 -0.45 -8.37 12.64
C ILE A 227 -0.83 -7.51 11.44
N SER A 228 -1.72 -6.54 11.64
CA SER A 228 -2.17 -5.62 10.60
C SER A 228 -1.81 -4.19 10.96
N LEU A 229 -1.15 -3.50 10.05
CA LEU A 229 -0.87 -2.07 10.13
C LEU A 229 -1.88 -1.31 9.25
N LYS A 230 -1.77 0.03 9.19
CA LYS A 230 -2.59 0.86 8.31
C LYS A 230 -1.81 1.30 7.07
N VAL A 231 -0.82 2.16 7.29
CA VAL A 231 0.07 2.71 6.26
C VAL A 231 1.46 2.74 6.85
N ILE A 232 2.42 2.17 6.13
CA ILE A 232 3.85 2.18 6.42
C ILE A 232 4.62 3.12 5.47
N THR A 233 4.03 3.45 4.31
CA THR A 233 4.63 4.29 3.27
C THR A 233 4.33 5.78 3.45
N GLN A 234 5.09 6.63 2.77
CA GLN A 234 4.77 8.03 2.52
C GLN A 234 4.55 8.27 1.01
N PRO A 235 3.67 9.20 0.60
CA PRO A 235 3.47 9.50 -0.82
C PRO A 235 4.76 9.89 -1.56
N THR A 236 5.71 10.49 -0.86
CA THR A 236 7.02 10.89 -1.37
C THR A 236 7.94 9.71 -1.66
N ASP A 237 7.72 8.53 -1.05
CA ASP A 237 8.55 7.34 -1.30
C ASP A 237 8.44 6.85 -2.74
N GLU A 238 7.32 7.14 -3.42
CA GLU A 238 7.12 6.88 -4.85
C GLU A 238 7.99 7.76 -5.75
N LEU A 239 8.62 8.82 -5.23
CA LEU A 239 9.45 9.73 -6.02
C LEU A 239 10.90 9.24 -6.11
N LEU A 240 11.27 8.22 -5.33
CA LEU A 240 12.60 7.64 -5.36
C LEU A 240 12.90 7.02 -6.72
N GLY A 241 14.11 7.27 -7.22
CA GLY A 241 14.60 6.77 -8.49
C GLY A 241 14.14 7.53 -9.74
N LEU A 242 13.31 8.57 -9.62
CA LEU A 242 13.01 9.48 -10.74
C LEU A 242 14.19 10.40 -11.02
N GLU A 243 14.60 10.47 -12.29
CA GLU A 243 15.81 11.19 -12.71
C GLU A 243 15.63 11.91 -14.06
N GLY A 244 16.44 12.94 -14.31
CA GLY A 244 16.51 13.61 -15.61
C GLY A 244 15.15 14.06 -16.14
N ASP A 245 14.82 13.60 -17.36
CA ASP A 245 13.58 13.94 -18.04
C ASP A 245 12.32 13.41 -17.33
N GLU A 246 12.42 12.29 -16.60
CA GLU A 246 11.30 11.73 -15.82
C GLU A 246 10.86 12.71 -14.72
N LEU A 247 11.84 13.33 -14.05
CA LEU A 247 11.62 14.30 -13.00
C LEU A 247 10.94 15.58 -13.54
N LYS A 248 11.38 16.03 -14.72
CA LYS A 248 10.81 17.20 -15.39
C LYS A 248 9.37 16.94 -15.83
N ALA A 249 9.12 15.82 -16.51
CA ALA A 249 7.78 15.45 -16.97
C ALA A 249 6.79 15.24 -15.81
N TYR A 250 7.27 14.68 -14.69
CA TYR A 250 6.52 14.59 -13.44
C TYR A 250 6.10 15.97 -12.92
N LYS A 251 7.04 16.91 -12.83
CA LYS A 251 6.76 18.29 -12.35
C LYS A 251 5.76 18.99 -13.25
N ASP A 252 5.94 18.91 -14.56
CA ASP A 252 5.03 19.55 -15.54
C ASP A 252 3.60 19.00 -15.42
N SER A 253 3.45 17.68 -15.26
CA SER A 253 2.14 17.04 -15.08
C SER A 253 1.48 17.41 -13.76
N LEU A 254 2.26 17.45 -12.68
CA LEU A 254 1.75 17.86 -11.37
C LEU A 254 1.33 19.33 -11.38
N GLU A 255 2.12 20.22 -11.98
CA GLU A 255 1.79 21.65 -12.10
C GLU A 255 0.47 21.83 -12.86
N ASN A 256 0.32 21.18 -14.01
CA ASN A 256 -0.90 21.23 -14.81
C ASN A 256 -2.12 20.67 -14.06
N PHE A 257 -1.94 19.59 -13.28
CA PHE A 257 -3.00 19.03 -12.45
C PHE A 257 -3.44 20.02 -11.35
N THR A 258 -2.49 20.67 -10.68
CA THR A 258 -2.78 21.65 -9.62
C THR A 258 -3.39 22.97 -10.13
N LYS A 259 -3.28 23.30 -11.42
CA LYS A 259 -4.00 24.45 -12.02
C LYS A 259 -5.52 24.25 -12.04
N THR A 260 -5.99 23.01 -12.02
CA THR A 260 -7.41 22.65 -12.17
C THR A 260 -8.01 22.03 -10.91
N HIS A 261 -7.21 21.79 -9.87
CA HIS A 261 -7.63 21.18 -8.61
C HIS A 261 -7.14 22.02 -7.43
N ASP A 262 -8.05 22.37 -6.52
CA ASP A 262 -7.73 23.21 -5.37
C ASP A 262 -7.02 22.40 -4.27
N THR A 263 -5.80 22.83 -3.92
CA THR A 263 -4.96 22.22 -2.89
C THR A 263 -5.57 22.16 -1.49
N GLN A 264 -6.49 23.07 -1.14
CA GLN A 264 -7.10 23.12 0.19
C GLN A 264 -8.29 22.19 0.31
N THR A 265 -9.03 21.97 -0.77
CA THR A 265 -10.25 21.16 -0.75
C THR A 265 -10.03 19.74 -1.30
N GLU A 266 -8.97 19.52 -2.07
CA GLU A 266 -8.72 18.25 -2.78
C GLU A 266 -7.36 17.59 -2.47
N GLU A 267 -6.88 17.70 -1.23
CA GLU A 267 -5.58 17.16 -0.79
C GLU A 267 -5.39 15.66 -1.14
N GLN A 268 -6.43 14.84 -0.95
CA GLN A 268 -6.38 13.40 -1.23
C GLN A 268 -6.27 13.10 -2.73
N THR A 269 -6.98 13.86 -3.56
CA THR A 269 -6.92 13.77 -5.03
C THR A 269 -5.51 14.11 -5.50
N ILE A 270 -4.94 15.20 -5.00
CA ILE A 270 -3.58 15.64 -5.36
C ILE A 270 -2.53 14.65 -4.87
N THR A 271 -2.69 14.10 -3.67
CA THR A 271 -1.80 13.06 -3.14
C THR A 271 -1.82 11.80 -4.02
N SER A 272 -3.01 11.40 -4.48
CA SER A 272 -3.17 10.28 -5.41
C SER A 272 -2.52 10.57 -6.76
N ALA A 273 -2.70 11.79 -7.27
CA ALA A 273 -2.08 12.25 -8.52
C ALA A 273 -0.55 12.26 -8.44
N LYS A 274 0.04 12.76 -7.35
CA LYS A 274 1.49 12.70 -7.11
C LYS A 274 2.02 11.27 -7.24
N ARG A 275 1.38 10.29 -6.58
CA ARG A 275 1.80 8.88 -6.69
C ARG A 275 1.60 8.33 -8.11
N GLY A 276 0.49 8.65 -8.75
CA GLY A 276 0.18 8.21 -10.11
C GLY A 276 1.15 8.74 -11.15
N PHE A 277 1.44 10.04 -11.14
CA PHE A 277 2.40 10.66 -12.06
C PHE A 277 3.82 10.12 -11.85
N ALA A 278 4.22 9.83 -10.62
CA ALA A 278 5.52 9.22 -10.36
C ALA A 278 5.68 7.87 -11.07
N ARG A 279 4.64 7.02 -11.04
CA ARG A 279 4.64 5.73 -11.76
C ARG A 279 4.54 5.90 -13.28
N TYR A 280 3.78 6.88 -13.74
CA TYR A 280 3.58 7.12 -15.16
C TYR A 280 4.85 7.61 -15.86
N HIS A 281 5.59 8.54 -15.24
CA HIS A 281 6.78 9.14 -15.82
C HIS A 281 8.06 8.34 -15.57
N ARG A 282 8.04 7.37 -14.66
CA ARG A 282 9.14 6.43 -14.48
C ARG A 282 9.27 5.54 -15.72
N SER A 283 10.49 5.35 -16.21
CA SER A 283 10.79 4.44 -17.32
C SER A 283 10.19 3.05 -17.11
N GLU A 284 9.64 2.47 -18.18
CA GLU A 284 9.12 1.09 -18.17
C GLU A 284 10.18 0.04 -17.78
N LYS A 285 11.46 0.40 -17.87
CA LYS A 285 12.59 -0.46 -17.50
C LYS A 285 12.88 -0.48 -15.99
N ARG A 286 12.30 0.44 -15.21
CA ARG A 286 12.69 0.68 -13.81
C ARG A 286 11.54 0.39 -12.85
N GLY A 287 11.66 -0.68 -12.07
CA GLY A 287 10.78 -0.95 -10.91
C GLY A 287 11.27 -0.22 -9.65
N LEU A 288 10.39 -0.05 -8.66
CA LEU A 288 10.75 0.50 -7.35
C LEU A 288 10.33 -0.48 -6.22
N LEU A 289 11.28 -0.81 -5.34
CA LEU A 289 11.05 -1.58 -4.12
C LEU A 289 11.54 -0.79 -2.90
N ASN A 290 10.62 -0.37 -2.05
CA ASN A 290 10.93 0.25 -0.76
C ASN A 290 10.80 -0.78 0.36
N LEU A 291 11.82 -0.93 1.21
CA LEU A 291 11.84 -1.80 2.38
C LEU A 291 11.71 -0.97 3.66
N TYR A 292 10.88 -1.45 4.58
CA TYR A 292 10.50 -0.77 5.81
C TYR A 292 10.69 -1.70 7.02
N PRO A 293 11.83 -1.56 7.74
CA PRO A 293 12.01 -2.19 9.04
C PRO A 293 11.06 -1.57 10.06
N ILE A 294 10.20 -2.39 10.66
CA ILE A 294 9.14 -1.93 11.57
C ILE A 294 9.29 -2.62 12.91
N LEU A 295 9.14 -1.86 13.99
CA LEU A 295 9.02 -2.43 15.33
C LEU A 295 7.67 -3.17 15.42
N GLY A 296 7.73 -4.49 15.47
CA GLY A 296 6.53 -5.31 15.51
C GLY A 296 5.86 -5.30 16.88
N ILE A 297 4.60 -4.86 16.92
CA ILE A 297 3.76 -4.88 18.12
C ILE A 297 2.66 -5.92 17.92
N LYS A 298 2.68 -6.97 18.75
CA LYS A 298 1.72 -8.07 18.74
C LYS A 298 0.40 -7.73 19.43
N ASN A 299 0.36 -6.74 20.31
CA ASN A 299 -0.82 -6.40 21.13
C ASN A 299 -1.21 -4.91 21.04
N LEU A 300 -2.39 -4.64 20.50
CA LEU A 300 -2.94 -3.29 20.34
C LEU A 300 -3.30 -2.66 21.69
N SER A 301 -3.70 -3.46 22.68
CA SER A 301 -4.06 -2.93 24.01
C SER A 301 -2.85 -2.30 24.69
N SER A 302 -1.66 -2.90 24.56
CA SER A 302 -0.42 -2.30 25.04
C SER A 302 -0.15 -0.97 24.36
N PHE A 303 -0.36 -0.86 23.05
CA PHE A 303 -0.17 0.42 22.36
C PHE A 303 -1.24 1.46 22.77
N LYS A 304 -2.52 1.07 22.86
CA LYS A 304 -3.63 1.98 23.22
C LYS A 304 -3.53 2.56 24.63
N LYS A 305 -2.96 1.82 25.59
CA LYS A 305 -2.69 2.36 26.94
C LYS A 305 -1.79 3.61 26.88
N PHE A 306 -0.94 3.72 25.87
CA PHE A 306 -0.01 4.84 25.70
C PHE A 306 -0.38 5.79 24.56
N LYS A 307 -1.21 5.36 23.61
CA LYS A 307 -1.70 6.17 22.50
C LYS A 307 -2.98 6.92 22.88
N GLY A 308 -2.89 8.24 23.07
CA GLY A 308 -4.06 9.10 23.21
C GLY A 308 -3.74 10.55 23.57
N TYR A 309 -4.77 11.38 23.42
CA TYR A 309 -4.89 12.68 24.09
C TYR A 309 -5.90 12.51 25.24
N LYS A 310 -5.69 13.17 26.39
CA LYS A 310 -6.73 13.26 27.44
C LYS A 310 -8.01 13.79 26.81
N ASN A 311 -9.16 13.17 27.09
CA ASN A 311 -10.47 13.59 26.58
C ASN A 311 -10.66 15.11 26.79
N CYS A 312 -10.55 15.89 25.71
CA CYS A 312 -10.82 17.31 25.74
C CYS A 312 -12.32 17.50 25.45
N LYS A 313 -13.02 18.28 26.28
CA LYS A 313 -14.45 18.60 26.10
C LYS A 313 -14.69 19.75 25.13
N SER A 314 -13.64 20.36 24.58
CA SER A 314 -13.71 21.36 23.52
C SER A 314 -13.09 20.83 22.24
N ASP A 315 -13.43 21.44 21.09
CA ASP A 315 -12.96 21.15 19.73
C ASP A 315 -11.44 21.36 19.53
N CYS A 316 -10.61 20.97 20.51
CA CYS A 316 -9.17 20.99 20.35
C CYS A 316 -8.81 19.89 19.35
N GLU A 317 -8.43 20.33 18.15
CA GLU A 317 -8.08 19.47 17.04
C GLU A 317 -6.94 18.50 17.39
N LYS A 318 -6.81 17.46 16.56
CA LYS A 318 -5.88 16.32 16.61
C LYS A 318 -4.40 16.64 16.93
N ASN A 319 -3.99 17.90 17.02
CA ASN A 319 -2.63 18.38 17.23
C ASN A 319 -2.41 19.16 18.56
N CYS A 320 -3.36 19.15 19.51
CA CYS A 320 -3.20 19.85 20.78
C CYS A 320 -2.09 19.23 21.65
N LYS A 321 -0.89 19.84 21.66
CA LYS A 321 0.27 19.42 22.48
C LYS A 321 0.00 19.43 24.00
N LYS A 322 -1.05 20.12 24.47
CA LYS A 322 -1.39 20.25 25.90
C LYS A 322 -2.06 19.02 26.50
N HIS A 323 -2.62 18.12 25.67
CA HIS A 323 -3.38 16.95 26.14
C HIS A 323 -2.69 15.61 25.89
N VAL A 324 -1.40 15.59 25.53
CA VAL A 324 -0.67 14.35 25.23
C VAL A 324 -0.57 13.47 26.49
N VAL A 325 -0.90 12.18 26.35
CA VAL A 325 -0.71 11.20 27.43
C VAL A 325 0.79 11.05 27.73
N LYS A 326 1.18 11.13 29.01
CA LYS A 326 2.57 11.02 29.44
C LYS A 326 3.15 9.65 29.07
N GLY A 327 4.09 9.60 28.13
CA GLY A 327 4.62 8.35 27.55
C GLY A 327 4.06 7.97 26.19
N HIS A 328 3.29 8.84 25.54
CA HIS A 328 2.92 8.68 24.14
C HIS A 328 4.17 8.51 23.26
N ASN A 329 4.23 7.44 22.47
CA ASN A 329 5.39 7.00 21.66
C ASN A 329 6.64 6.54 22.45
N ASP A 330 6.57 6.39 23.78
CA ASP A 330 7.69 5.83 24.57
C ASP A 330 7.66 4.31 24.54
N ILE A 331 8.59 3.70 23.78
CA ILE A 331 8.68 2.24 23.62
C ILE A 331 9.00 1.53 24.92
N ASN A 332 9.74 2.16 25.83
CA ASN A 332 10.12 1.51 27.09
C ASN A 332 8.91 1.21 27.98
N LYS A 333 7.75 1.81 27.66
CA LYS A 333 6.47 1.55 28.32
C LYS A 333 5.66 0.46 27.64
N ILE A 334 5.96 0.10 26.40
CA ILE A 334 5.35 -1.05 25.74
C ILE A 334 5.88 -2.31 26.42
N ASP A 335 4.96 -3.21 26.74
CA ASP A 335 5.28 -4.52 27.29
C ASP A 335 6.18 -5.29 26.31
N LYS A 336 7.34 -5.73 26.77
CA LYS A 336 8.33 -6.43 25.95
C LYS A 336 7.79 -7.75 25.41
N ASP A 337 6.90 -8.42 26.15
CA ASP A 337 6.27 -9.67 25.71
C ASP A 337 5.27 -9.46 24.57
N HIS A 338 4.88 -8.21 24.33
CA HIS A 338 4.03 -7.81 23.22
C HIS A 338 4.81 -7.26 22.02
N LEU A 339 6.14 -7.35 22.03
CA LEU A 339 6.98 -7.07 20.87
C LEU A 339 7.31 -8.36 20.11
N THR A 340 7.58 -8.22 18.81
CA THR A 340 8.15 -9.30 18.01
C THR A 340 9.64 -9.42 18.31
N LYS A 341 10.17 -10.65 18.25
CA LYS A 341 11.61 -10.90 18.49
C LYS A 341 12.50 -10.32 17.40
N TYR A 342 11.99 -10.28 16.18
CA TYR A 342 12.62 -9.69 15.00
C TYR A 342 11.74 -8.55 14.49
N PRO A 343 12.29 -7.52 13.83
CA PRO A 343 11.48 -6.48 13.21
C PRO A 343 10.58 -7.08 12.13
N LEU A 344 9.41 -6.50 11.94
CA LEU A 344 8.57 -6.80 10.78
C LEU A 344 9.21 -6.12 9.57
N MET A 345 9.44 -6.87 8.50
CA MET A 345 9.92 -6.32 7.24
C MET A 345 8.75 -6.04 6.32
N GLY A 346 8.23 -4.82 6.35
CA GLY A 346 7.25 -4.35 5.37
C GLY A 346 7.94 -3.93 4.07
N PHE A 347 7.22 -3.96 2.96
CA PHE A 347 7.72 -3.37 1.72
C PHE A 347 6.59 -2.75 0.90
N GLN A 348 6.96 -1.82 0.03
CA GLN A 348 6.13 -1.29 -1.05
C GLN A 348 6.81 -1.65 -2.37
N ILE A 349 6.05 -2.26 -3.28
CA ILE A 349 6.48 -2.53 -4.63
C ILE A 349 5.64 -1.68 -5.60
N SER A 350 6.31 -0.94 -6.47
CA SER A 350 5.68 0.00 -7.39
C SER A 350 6.15 -0.28 -8.82
N PHE A 351 5.18 -0.35 -9.71
CA PHE A 351 5.40 -0.66 -11.12
C PHE A 351 5.16 0.59 -11.98
N PRO A 352 6.05 0.88 -12.95
CA PRO A 352 5.86 1.96 -13.90
C PRO A 352 4.71 1.64 -14.87
N TYR A 353 4.42 2.58 -15.75
CA TYR A 353 3.63 2.27 -16.94
C TYR A 353 4.35 1.22 -17.81
N SER A 354 3.63 0.16 -18.17
CA SER A 354 4.08 -0.86 -19.12
C SER A 354 3.54 -0.59 -20.52
N ARG A 355 4.40 -0.68 -21.55
CA ARG A 355 3.98 -0.56 -22.96
C ARG A 355 3.30 -1.82 -23.45
N MET A 356 3.65 -2.97 -22.86
CA MET A 356 3.05 -4.26 -23.18
C MET A 356 1.66 -4.45 -22.56
N GLY A 357 1.33 -3.70 -21.50
CA GLY A 357 0.02 -3.71 -20.85
C GLY A 357 -0.41 -5.12 -20.45
N ASP A 358 -1.47 -5.62 -21.09
CA ASP A 358 -2.05 -6.95 -20.82
C ASP A 358 -1.30 -8.11 -21.46
N LYS A 359 -0.45 -7.86 -22.47
CA LYS A 359 0.35 -8.95 -23.10
C LYS A 359 1.35 -9.57 -22.12
N ALA A 360 1.63 -8.89 -21.01
CA ALA A 360 2.46 -9.39 -19.92
C ALA A 360 1.66 -9.67 -18.64
N ALA A 361 0.32 -9.61 -18.69
CA ALA A 361 -0.52 -9.86 -17.54
C ALA A 361 -0.30 -11.27 -16.98
N VAL A 362 -0.43 -11.40 -15.67
CA VAL A 362 -0.30 -12.68 -14.97
C VAL A 362 -1.66 -13.31 -14.79
N GLU A 363 -1.76 -14.57 -15.17
CA GLU A 363 -2.91 -15.41 -14.89
C GLU A 363 -2.96 -15.82 -13.41
N TYR A 364 -4.06 -15.51 -12.73
CA TYR A 364 -4.33 -15.98 -11.38
C TYR A 364 -5.72 -16.62 -11.27
N ARG A 365 -5.84 -17.61 -10.38
CA ARG A 365 -7.10 -18.30 -10.10
C ARG A 365 -7.70 -17.75 -8.80
N VAL A 366 -8.92 -17.24 -8.87
CA VAL A 366 -9.68 -16.85 -7.69
C VAL A 366 -10.39 -18.08 -7.13
N ASN A 367 -10.09 -18.47 -5.89
CA ASN A 367 -10.78 -19.58 -5.24
C ASN A 367 -12.16 -19.12 -4.74
N SER A 368 -13.24 -19.68 -5.29
CA SER A 368 -14.60 -19.17 -5.08
C SER A 368 -15.32 -19.71 -3.84
N VAL A 369 -14.60 -20.24 -2.85
CA VAL A 369 -15.20 -20.81 -1.63
C VAL A 369 -15.32 -19.74 -0.53
N TYR A 370 -16.51 -19.17 -0.38
CA TYR A 370 -16.82 -18.24 0.72
C TYR A 370 -18.25 -18.54 1.18
N ALA A 371 -18.37 -19.46 2.14
CA ALA A 371 -19.61 -19.69 2.90
C ALA A 371 -19.35 -20.31 4.29
N GLU A 372 -18.31 -21.13 4.50
CA GLU A 372 -18.27 -21.95 5.73
C GLU A 372 -17.47 -21.35 6.91
N HIS A 373 -16.46 -20.51 6.69
CA HIS A 373 -15.55 -20.13 7.79
C HIS A 373 -15.91 -18.87 8.58
N GLU A 374 -16.85 -18.05 8.11
CA GLU A 374 -17.36 -16.90 8.89
C GLU A 374 -18.60 -17.22 9.73
N LEU A 375 -19.21 -18.41 9.56
CA LEU A 375 -20.40 -18.85 10.30
C LEU A 375 -20.11 -19.90 11.37
N SER A 376 -18.88 -20.45 11.45
CA SER A 376 -18.55 -21.51 12.41
C SER A 376 -18.17 -21.03 13.82
N ASN A 377 -18.23 -19.71 14.09
CA ASN A 377 -17.94 -19.12 15.40
C ASN A 377 -19.14 -18.37 16.02
N GLU A 378 -20.34 -18.57 15.49
CA GLU A 378 -21.59 -18.16 16.14
C GLU A 378 -22.50 -19.38 16.31
N ILE A 379 -22.13 -20.28 17.24
CA ILE A 379 -23.05 -21.08 18.04
C ILE A 379 -22.55 -21.08 19.47
#